data_AF-A0A6C0K470-F1
#
_entry.id   AF-A0A6C0K470-F1
#
_cell.length_a   1.000
_cell.length_b   1.000
_cell.length_c   1.000
_cell.angle_alpha   90.00
_cell.angle_beta   90.00
_cell.angle_gamma   90.00
#
_symmetry.space_group_name_H-M   'P 1'
#
loop_
_entity.id
_entity.type
_entity.pdbx_description
1 polymer ?
#
loop_
_entity_poly.entity_id
_entity_poly.type
_entity_poly.pdbx_seq_one_letter_code
_entity_poly.pdbx_strand_id
1 'polypeptide(L)'
;MKIDAARGTNRVFINYKSDNINSDDGMLLFRDRVHNECTLDKSESENTNDREEKFNCNDINAFIYRFKFTQNFMDELYKFSKIHQYDDRKSFKEAWETWTDEQEELIEDEISRLDKLGYDGDVPDKMFKSARYYFRKKGTSKPEPKERKKYVGVHKDLLDAMDLHIFNGRNSPDYKPSDGFVDFCKTNTKDLKDEIARLLENNLDSSEIMSKIKKTYKNRYFISITK
;
A
#
# COMPACT_ATOMS: atom_id res chain seq x y z
N MET A 1 10.97 55.44 31.35
CA MET A 1 10.39 54.30 32.09
C MET A 1 9.04 53.95 31.50
N LYS A 2 9.04 53.23 30.38
CA LYS A 2 7.93 52.45 29.80
C LYS A 2 8.63 51.37 28.97
N ILE A 3 8.46 50.11 29.36
CA ILE A 3 9.03 48.95 28.67
C ILE A 3 7.84 48.13 28.21
N ASP A 4 7.69 48.03 26.89
CA ASP A 4 6.65 47.27 26.23
C ASP A 4 6.91 45.76 26.37
N ALA A 5 5.91 45.00 26.81
CA ALA A 5 5.96 43.56 26.92
C ALA A 5 5.23 42.92 25.73
N ALA A 6 5.96 42.59 24.66
CA ALA A 6 5.50 41.71 23.61
C ALA A 6 5.73 40.24 24.03
N ARG A 7 4.64 39.47 24.21
CA ARG A 7 4.67 38.00 24.24
C ARG A 7 4.09 37.50 22.92
N GLY A 8 4.91 36.82 22.12
CA GLY A 8 4.50 36.25 20.83
C GLY A 8 5.50 35.22 20.32
N THR A 9 5.46 34.03 20.91
CA THR A 9 5.81 32.71 20.35
C THR A 9 6.81 32.63 19.18
N ASN A 10 8.05 32.24 19.50
CA ASN A 10 9.04 31.71 18.55
C ASN A 10 8.56 30.37 17.96
N ARG A 11 8.21 30.36 16.67
CA ARG A 11 8.03 29.12 15.90
C ARG A 11 9.36 28.79 15.22
N VAL A 12 10.05 27.78 15.75
CA VAL A 12 11.27 27.21 15.18
C VAL A 12 10.93 26.59 13.81
N PHE A 13 11.50 27.16 12.75
CA PHE A 13 11.49 26.55 11.42
C PHE A 13 12.55 25.45 11.37
N ILE A 14 12.10 24.21 11.26
CA ILE A 14 12.97 23.05 11.04
C ILE A 14 13.07 22.83 9.52
N ASN A 15 14.24 23.15 8.96
CA ASN A 15 14.58 22.82 7.59
C ASN A 15 14.78 21.30 7.46
N TYR A 16 13.97 20.64 6.64
CA TYR A 16 14.23 19.26 6.21
C TYR A 16 14.89 19.29 4.83
N LYS A 17 16.11 18.75 4.79
CA LYS A 17 16.90 18.47 3.59
C LYS A 17 16.15 17.49 2.68
N SER A 18 16.20 17.78 1.39
CA SER A 18 15.72 16.93 0.32
C SER A 18 16.68 15.76 0.10
N ASP A 19 16.36 14.60 0.67
CA ASP A 19 17.06 13.35 0.34
C ASP A 19 16.25 12.54 -0.69
N ASN A 20 17.00 12.07 -1.69
CA ASN A 20 16.61 11.35 -2.89
C ASN A 20 15.74 10.13 -2.59
N ILE A 21 14.49 10.12 -3.08
CA ILE A 21 13.60 8.95 -3.00
C ILE A 21 13.66 8.19 -4.32
N ASN A 22 14.15 6.94 -4.25
CA ASN A 22 14.22 5.99 -5.36
C ASN A 22 12.83 5.72 -5.96
N SER A 23 12.75 5.78 -7.29
CA SER A 23 11.54 5.89 -8.11
C SER A 23 10.73 4.59 -8.33
N ASP A 24 11.07 3.47 -7.70
CA ASP A 24 10.47 2.17 -8.06
C ASP A 24 9.70 1.46 -6.94
N ASP A 25 9.49 2.11 -5.79
CA ASP A 25 8.75 1.50 -4.68
C ASP A 25 7.67 2.44 -4.12
N GLY A 26 6.41 2.01 -4.29
CA GLY A 26 5.29 2.41 -3.44
C GLY A 26 4.55 3.69 -3.82
N MET A 27 3.35 3.55 -4.40
CA MET A 27 2.26 4.37 -3.86
C MET A 27 1.86 3.77 -2.49
N LEU A 28 2.22 4.58 -1.50
CA LEU A 28 2.11 4.53 -0.04
C LEU A 28 1.86 6.01 0.30
N LEU A 29 0.87 6.49 1.04
CA LEU A 29 -0.06 5.91 2.01
C LEU A 29 -1.28 6.85 2.08
N PHE A 30 -2.49 6.32 1.90
CA PHE A 30 -3.65 6.79 2.67
C PHE A 30 -4.24 5.54 3.30
N ARG A 31 -4.35 5.55 4.62
CA ARG A 31 -4.53 4.36 5.47
C ARG A 31 -5.88 4.49 6.13
N ASP A 32 -6.93 4.01 5.46
CA ASP A 32 -8.27 3.99 6.02
C ASP A 32 -8.69 2.54 6.26
N ARG A 33 -9.17 2.29 7.48
CA ARG A 33 -9.39 0.97 8.10
C ARG A 33 -10.84 0.91 8.54
N VAL A 34 -11.64 -0.03 8.04
CA VAL A 34 -12.87 -0.47 8.72
C VAL A 34 -13.11 -1.97 8.50
N HIS A 35 -13.45 -2.65 9.59
CA HIS A 35 -13.92 -4.03 9.72
C HIS A 35 -15.38 -4.15 9.28
N ASN A 36 -15.76 -5.29 8.69
CA ASN A 36 -17.09 -5.82 8.93
C ASN A 36 -17.09 -7.35 8.83
N GLU A 37 -17.72 -8.01 9.81
CA GLU A 37 -17.85 -9.46 9.99
C GLU A 37 -19.04 -10.01 9.19
N CYS A 38 -18.94 -11.20 8.58
CA CYS A 38 -20.09 -12.13 8.47
C CYS A 38 -19.73 -13.56 7.95
N THR A 39 -19.94 -14.53 8.84
CA THR A 39 -20.41 -15.94 8.78
C THR A 39 -20.41 -16.82 7.49
N LEU A 40 -19.79 -18.02 7.64
CA LEU A 40 -20.16 -19.43 7.25
C LEU A 40 -20.91 -19.68 5.91
N ASP A 41 -20.58 -20.66 5.05
CA ASP A 41 -20.42 -22.10 5.34
C ASP A 41 -19.77 -22.89 4.17
N LYS A 42 -19.27 -24.10 4.46
CA LYS A 42 -18.39 -24.96 3.62
C LYS A 42 -19.07 -25.72 2.46
N SER A 43 -18.33 -25.98 1.39
CA SER A 43 -18.06 -27.36 0.87
C SER A 43 -17.04 -27.39 -0.28
N GLU A 44 -16.17 -28.39 -0.25
CA GLU A 44 -14.99 -28.61 -1.12
C GLU A 44 -15.33 -29.34 -2.43
N SER A 45 -14.57 -29.09 -3.50
CA SER A 45 -13.88 -30.17 -4.26
C SER A 45 -12.91 -29.60 -5.32
N GLU A 46 -11.75 -30.23 -5.40
CA GLU A 46 -10.60 -29.90 -6.23
C GLU A 46 -10.71 -30.47 -7.66
N ASN A 47 -10.24 -29.74 -8.68
CA ASN A 47 -9.33 -30.30 -9.68
C ASN A 47 -8.67 -29.25 -10.61
N THR A 48 -7.44 -29.58 -10.99
CA THR A 48 -6.43 -28.81 -11.70
C THR A 48 -6.62 -28.77 -13.22
N ASN A 49 -6.29 -27.65 -13.90
CA ASN A 49 -5.37 -27.59 -15.06
C ASN A 49 -5.26 -26.19 -15.68
N ASP A 50 -4.04 -25.85 -16.09
CA ASP A 50 -3.61 -24.57 -16.66
C ASP A 50 -4.43 -24.09 -17.87
N ARG A 51 -4.95 -22.86 -17.79
CA ARG A 51 -5.34 -22.02 -18.92
C ARG A 51 -5.40 -20.55 -18.49
N GLU A 52 -4.92 -19.66 -19.36
CA GLU A 52 -4.96 -18.20 -19.19
C GLU A 52 -6.42 -17.71 -19.08
N GLU A 53 -6.96 -17.70 -17.87
CA GLU A 53 -8.29 -17.17 -17.60
C GLU A 53 -8.20 -15.69 -17.23
N LYS A 54 -8.77 -14.85 -18.09
CA LYS A 54 -9.21 -13.50 -17.73
C LYS A 54 -10.03 -13.60 -16.45
N PHE A 55 -9.46 -13.18 -15.32
CA PHE A 55 -10.19 -13.06 -14.07
C PHE A 55 -11.29 -12.00 -14.21
N ASN A 56 -12.51 -12.47 -14.48
CA ASN A 56 -13.73 -11.71 -14.32
C ASN A 56 -14.08 -11.70 -12.82
N CYS A 57 -13.65 -10.66 -12.10
CA CYS A 57 -13.78 -10.55 -10.65
C CYS A 57 -15.15 -9.96 -10.26
N ASN A 58 -16.23 -10.62 -10.63
CA ASN A 58 -17.56 -10.21 -10.18
C ASN A 58 -18.10 -11.04 -9.00
N ASP A 59 -17.33 -11.98 -8.45
CA ASP A 59 -17.85 -12.87 -7.40
C ASP A 59 -16.84 -13.31 -6.33
N ILE A 60 -15.93 -12.40 -5.97
CA ILE A 60 -15.21 -12.52 -4.71
C ILE A 60 -15.45 -11.22 -3.99
N ASN A 61 -16.16 -11.28 -2.87
CA ASN A 61 -16.32 -10.18 -1.91
C ASN A 61 -14.96 -9.91 -1.21
N ALA A 62 -13.91 -9.75 -2.01
CA ALA A 62 -12.56 -9.50 -1.56
C ALA A 62 -12.51 -8.04 -1.11
N PHE A 63 -12.22 -7.84 0.17
CA PHE A 63 -12.07 -6.51 0.73
C PHE A 63 -11.04 -5.71 -0.07
N ILE A 64 -11.49 -4.68 -0.79
CA ILE A 64 -10.62 -3.84 -1.62
C ILE A 64 -9.93 -2.85 -0.70
N TYR A 65 -8.73 -3.16 -0.25
CA TYR A 65 -7.90 -2.22 0.52
C TYR A 65 -7.38 -1.06 -0.33
N ARG A 66 -7.39 -1.21 -1.66
CA ARG A 66 -6.77 -0.26 -2.58
C ARG A 66 -7.57 -0.08 -3.85
N PHE A 67 -8.30 1.02 -3.86
CA PHE A 67 -9.07 1.49 -5.00
C PHE A 67 -8.16 2.17 -6.03
N LYS A 68 -8.05 1.57 -7.21
CA LYS A 68 -7.35 2.14 -8.38
C LYS A 68 -8.36 2.70 -9.35
N PHE A 69 -7.98 3.74 -10.09
CA PHE A 69 -8.77 4.22 -11.22
C PHE A 69 -8.71 3.25 -12.41
N THR A 70 -9.65 3.36 -13.34
CA THR A 70 -9.60 2.61 -14.61
C THR A 70 -8.40 3.03 -15.47
N GLN A 71 -7.94 2.13 -16.35
CA GLN A 71 -6.80 2.42 -17.21
C GLN A 71 -7.08 3.59 -18.16
N ASN A 72 -8.29 3.65 -18.74
CA ASN A 72 -8.71 4.75 -19.62
C ASN A 72 -8.63 6.11 -18.91
N PHE A 73 -9.22 6.19 -17.72
CA PHE A 73 -9.16 7.39 -16.89
C PHE A 73 -7.71 7.77 -16.52
N MET A 74 -6.89 6.79 -16.16
CA MET A 74 -5.48 7.02 -15.81
C MET A 74 -4.68 7.59 -16.97
N ASP A 75 -4.96 7.17 -18.20
CA ASP A 75 -4.26 7.62 -19.40
C ASP A 75 -4.63 9.07 -19.73
N GLU A 76 -5.91 9.45 -19.66
CA GLU A 76 -6.34 10.84 -19.83
C GLU A 76 -5.78 11.76 -18.73
N LEU A 77 -5.85 11.31 -17.48
CA LEU A 77 -5.29 12.06 -16.36
C LEU A 77 -3.76 12.24 -16.49
N TYR A 78 -3.07 11.23 -17.02
CA TYR A 78 -1.64 11.31 -17.30
C TYR A 78 -1.33 12.31 -18.43
N LYS A 79 -2.10 12.30 -19.53
CA LYS A 79 -1.95 13.26 -20.65
C LYS A 79 -2.09 14.70 -20.15
N PHE A 80 -3.16 15.01 -19.42
CA PHE A 80 -3.37 16.32 -18.79
C PHE A 80 -2.15 16.73 -17.95
N SER A 81 -1.74 15.85 -17.04
CA SER A 81 -0.63 16.13 -16.11
C SER A 81 0.71 16.38 -16.81
N LYS A 82 0.90 15.80 -18.00
CA LYS A 82 2.10 15.99 -18.81
C LYS A 82 2.10 17.26 -19.64
N ILE A 83 0.93 17.67 -20.15
CA ILE A 83 0.78 18.95 -20.83
C ILE A 83 1.10 20.09 -19.84
N HIS A 84 0.56 20.01 -18.63
CA HIS A 84 0.73 21.03 -17.59
C HIS A 84 1.94 20.78 -16.67
N GLN A 85 2.99 20.12 -17.19
CA GLN A 85 4.11 19.69 -16.34
C GLN A 85 4.92 20.85 -15.75
N TYR A 86 5.02 21.95 -16.51
CA TYR A 86 5.82 23.12 -16.16
C TYR A 86 4.97 24.30 -15.66
N ASP A 87 3.66 24.11 -15.54
CA ASP A 87 2.73 25.15 -15.11
C ASP A 87 2.96 25.53 -13.65
N ASP A 88 2.81 26.83 -13.38
CA ASP A 88 2.77 27.34 -12.03
C ASP A 88 1.48 26.93 -11.31
N ARG A 89 1.42 27.22 -10.02
CA ARG A 89 0.30 26.76 -9.17
C ARG A 89 -1.05 27.27 -9.63
N LYS A 90 -1.15 28.51 -10.14
CA LYS A 90 -2.42 29.13 -10.53
C LYS A 90 -2.87 28.62 -11.89
N SER A 91 -1.99 28.68 -12.88
CA SER A 91 -2.27 28.18 -14.24
C SER A 91 -2.69 26.71 -14.24
N PHE A 92 -2.04 25.87 -13.43
CA PHE A 92 -2.44 24.47 -13.27
C PHE A 92 -3.85 24.32 -12.68
N LYS A 93 -4.25 25.20 -11.75
CA LYS A 93 -5.60 25.12 -11.13
C LYS A 93 -6.67 25.57 -12.11
N GLU A 94 -6.42 26.62 -12.88
CA GLU A 94 -7.33 27.10 -13.93
C GLU A 94 -7.50 26.02 -15.02
N ALA A 95 -6.41 25.47 -15.52
CA ALA A 95 -6.45 24.37 -16.49
C ALA A 95 -7.13 23.11 -15.92
N TRP A 96 -6.96 22.83 -14.62
CA TRP A 96 -7.64 21.71 -13.97
C TRP A 96 -9.17 21.91 -13.97
N GLU A 97 -9.64 23.11 -13.63
CA GLU A 97 -11.08 23.43 -13.64
C GLU A 97 -11.65 23.26 -15.06
N THR A 98 -10.98 23.79 -16.08
CA THR A 98 -11.39 23.59 -17.48
C THR A 98 -11.40 22.11 -17.89
N TRP A 99 -10.36 21.35 -17.52
CA TRP A 99 -10.28 19.94 -17.86
C TRP A 99 -11.34 19.09 -17.16
N THR A 100 -11.67 19.41 -15.90
CA THR A 100 -12.74 18.70 -15.18
C THR A 100 -14.11 18.93 -15.80
N ASP A 101 -14.35 20.14 -16.33
CA ASP A 101 -15.60 20.46 -17.03
C ASP A 101 -15.65 19.76 -18.40
N GLU A 102 -14.53 19.68 -19.12
CA GLU A 102 -14.44 19.00 -20.42
C GLU A 102 -14.56 17.48 -20.33
N GLN A 103 -14.15 16.87 -19.22
CA GLN A 103 -14.12 15.42 -19.01
C GLN A 103 -15.12 14.96 -17.94
N GLU A 104 -16.17 15.73 -17.70
CA GLU A 104 -17.17 15.49 -16.65
C GLU A 104 -17.73 14.06 -16.69
N GLU A 105 -18.19 13.59 -17.86
CA GLU A 105 -18.74 12.24 -18.05
C GLU A 105 -17.75 11.14 -17.61
N LEU A 106 -16.47 11.27 -18.01
CA LEU A 106 -15.43 10.31 -17.67
C LEU A 106 -15.12 10.31 -16.16
N ILE A 107 -15.22 11.47 -15.51
CA ILE A 107 -15.03 11.64 -14.07
C ILE A 107 -16.21 11.04 -13.31
N GLU A 108 -17.44 11.33 -13.72
CA GLU A 108 -18.67 10.84 -13.09
C GLU A 108 -18.77 9.31 -13.15
N ASP A 109 -18.41 8.71 -14.29
CA ASP A 109 -18.32 7.27 -14.44
C ASP A 109 -17.32 6.66 -13.46
N GLU A 110 -16.15 7.30 -13.30
CA GLU A 110 -15.10 6.83 -12.40
C GLU A 110 -15.50 6.98 -10.92
N ILE A 111 -16.16 8.08 -10.55
CA ILE A 111 -16.73 8.30 -9.21
C ILE A 111 -17.77 7.21 -8.92
N SER A 112 -18.74 7.04 -9.82
CA SER A 112 -19.82 6.05 -9.68
C SER A 112 -19.28 4.63 -9.56
N ARG A 113 -18.22 4.30 -10.30
CA ARG A 113 -17.58 2.99 -10.23
C ARG A 113 -16.86 2.79 -8.90
N LEU A 114 -16.15 3.79 -8.39
CA LEU A 114 -15.48 3.70 -7.09
C LEU A 114 -16.47 3.61 -5.92
N ASP A 115 -17.58 4.35 -5.99
CA ASP A 115 -18.67 4.28 -5.03
C ASP A 115 -19.30 2.88 -5.01
N LYS A 116 -19.60 2.29 -6.17
CA LYS A 116 -20.08 0.89 -6.30
C LYS A 116 -19.10 -0.14 -5.73
N LEU A 117 -17.80 0.15 -5.72
CA LEU A 117 -16.79 -0.71 -5.11
C LEU A 117 -16.65 -0.50 -3.59
N GLY A 118 -17.34 0.51 -3.02
CA GLY A 118 -17.30 0.84 -1.59
C GLY A 118 -16.17 1.80 -1.20
N TYR A 119 -15.74 2.69 -2.10
CA TYR A 119 -14.77 3.73 -1.77
C TYR A 119 -15.42 4.91 -1.05
N ASP A 120 -15.06 5.14 0.21
CA ASP A 120 -15.60 6.21 1.09
C ASP A 120 -14.79 7.53 1.05
N GLY A 121 -13.84 7.67 0.11
CA GLY A 121 -12.97 8.85 0.06
C GLY A 121 -13.36 9.88 -1.01
N ASP A 122 -12.75 11.07 -0.91
CA ASP A 122 -12.92 12.14 -1.91
C ASP A 122 -12.17 11.79 -3.21
N VAL A 123 -12.93 11.35 -4.22
CA VAL A 123 -12.42 10.98 -5.55
C VAL A 123 -11.82 12.19 -6.30
N PRO A 124 -12.50 13.35 -6.42
CA PRO A 124 -11.91 14.55 -7.01
C PRO A 124 -10.57 14.97 -6.40
N ASP A 125 -10.44 14.99 -5.08
CA ASP A 125 -9.18 15.33 -4.40
C ASP A 125 -8.09 14.28 -4.67
N LYS A 126 -8.45 12.99 -4.67
CA LYS A 126 -7.55 11.89 -5.04
C LYS A 126 -7.05 12.03 -6.48
N MET A 127 -7.91 12.41 -7.42
CA MET A 127 -7.54 12.65 -8.82
C MET A 127 -6.60 13.85 -8.95
N PHE A 128 -6.94 15.00 -8.36
CA PHE A 128 -6.11 16.21 -8.42
C PHE A 128 -4.71 15.95 -7.84
N LYS A 129 -4.63 15.27 -6.70
CA LYS A 129 -3.34 14.89 -6.08
C LYS A 129 -2.53 13.97 -6.99
N SER A 130 -3.19 13.01 -7.63
CA SER A 130 -2.56 12.07 -8.56
C SER A 130 -1.98 12.81 -9.78
N ALA A 131 -2.74 13.75 -10.35
CA ALA A 131 -2.27 14.55 -11.47
C ALA A 131 -1.06 15.43 -11.10
N ARG A 132 -1.24 16.27 -10.07
CA ARG A 132 -0.30 17.33 -9.71
C ARG A 132 1.01 16.82 -9.09
N TYR A 133 0.91 15.81 -8.22
CA TYR A 133 2.06 15.35 -7.43
C TYR A 133 2.70 14.08 -8.01
N TYR A 134 1.92 13.16 -8.58
CA TYR A 134 2.46 11.92 -9.14
C TYR A 134 2.75 12.05 -10.64
N PHE A 135 1.74 12.20 -11.50
CA PHE A 135 1.92 12.09 -12.95
C PHE A 135 2.78 13.19 -13.54
N ARG A 136 2.68 14.40 -13.00
CA ARG A 136 3.56 15.50 -13.38
C ARG A 136 5.04 15.16 -13.23
N LYS A 137 5.42 14.55 -12.09
CA LYS A 137 6.81 14.19 -11.76
C LYS A 137 7.25 12.83 -12.31
N LYS A 138 6.30 12.00 -12.76
CA LYS A 138 6.60 10.65 -13.26
C LYS A 138 7.44 10.73 -14.54
N GLY A 139 8.63 10.15 -14.54
CA GLY A 139 9.50 10.11 -15.73
C GLY A 139 8.84 9.37 -16.90
N THR A 140 9.18 9.76 -18.13
CA THR A 140 8.79 9.05 -19.36
C THR A 140 9.74 7.90 -19.68
N SER A 141 10.97 7.93 -19.15
CA SER A 141 11.91 6.82 -19.25
C SER A 141 11.50 5.71 -18.27
N LYS A 142 11.28 4.51 -18.80
CA LYS A 142 11.23 3.31 -17.97
C LYS A 142 12.67 3.07 -17.49
N PRO A 143 12.93 2.99 -16.17
CA PRO A 143 14.25 2.62 -15.70
C PRO A 143 14.61 1.25 -16.28
N GLU A 144 15.89 1.06 -16.59
CA GLU A 144 16.36 -0.24 -17.07
C GLU A 144 16.01 -1.32 -16.04
N PRO A 145 15.52 -2.50 -16.48
CA PRO A 145 15.14 -3.55 -15.56
C PRO A 145 16.30 -3.92 -14.64
N LYS A 146 16.15 -3.62 -13.34
CA LYS A 146 17.14 -4.02 -12.33
C LYS A 146 17.21 -5.55 -12.27
N GLU A 147 18.42 -6.09 -12.31
CA GLU A 147 18.63 -7.53 -12.11
C GLU A 147 18.01 -7.98 -10.78
N ARG A 148 17.15 -9.00 -10.85
CA ARG A 148 16.48 -9.54 -9.67
C ARG A 148 17.48 -10.36 -8.86
N LYS A 149 17.62 -10.03 -7.57
CA LYS A 149 18.37 -10.87 -6.62
C LYS A 149 17.78 -12.30 -6.61
N LYS A 150 18.63 -13.30 -6.38
CA LYS A 150 18.18 -14.69 -6.16
C LYS A 150 17.21 -14.70 -4.97
N TYR A 151 16.00 -15.20 -5.19
CA TYR A 151 14.99 -15.27 -4.13
C TYR A 151 15.35 -16.35 -3.12
N VAL A 152 15.38 -15.99 -1.83
CA VAL A 152 15.53 -16.94 -0.73
C VAL A 152 14.24 -16.94 0.09
N GLY A 153 13.56 -18.09 0.10
CA GLY A 153 12.33 -18.32 0.86
C GLY A 153 12.60 -18.45 2.36
N VAL A 154 11.55 -18.30 3.17
CA VAL A 154 11.58 -18.62 4.61
C VAL A 154 11.37 -20.13 4.77
N HIS A 155 12.10 -20.77 5.69
CA HIS A 155 11.99 -22.22 5.92
C HIS A 155 10.60 -22.62 6.43
N LYS A 156 10.14 -23.81 6.01
CA LYS A 156 8.78 -24.30 6.31
C LYS A 156 8.51 -24.38 7.81
N ASP A 157 9.47 -24.86 8.59
CA ASP A 157 9.30 -25.01 10.05
C ASP A 157 8.98 -23.68 10.74
N LEU A 158 9.66 -22.59 10.35
CA LEU A 158 9.37 -21.27 10.89
C LEU A 158 7.99 -20.78 10.44
N LEU A 159 7.59 -21.09 9.20
CA LEU A 159 6.26 -20.73 8.69
C LEU A 159 5.14 -21.44 9.46
N ASP A 160 5.31 -22.73 9.74
CA ASP A 160 4.36 -23.54 10.50
C ASP A 160 4.27 -23.03 11.96
N ALA A 161 5.41 -22.66 12.56
CA ALA A 161 5.44 -22.03 13.89
C ALA A 161 4.72 -20.66 13.91
N MET A 162 4.85 -19.85 12.85
CA MET A 162 4.12 -18.58 12.72
C MET A 162 2.61 -18.83 12.63
N ASP A 163 2.18 -19.78 11.80
CA ASP A 163 0.76 -20.10 11.61
C ASP A 163 0.13 -20.61 12.91
N LEU A 164 0.82 -21.48 13.65
CA LEU A 164 0.38 -21.95 14.96
C LEU A 164 0.24 -20.80 15.97
N HIS A 165 1.23 -19.91 16.04
CA HIS A 165 1.17 -18.76 16.93
C HIS A 165 0.02 -17.81 16.57
N ILE A 166 -0.19 -17.55 15.28
CA ILE A 166 -1.30 -16.71 14.80
C ILE A 166 -2.64 -17.35 15.14
N PHE A 167 -2.78 -18.66 14.95
CA PHE A 167 -3.99 -19.41 15.27
C PHE A 167 -4.32 -19.33 16.77
N ASN A 168 -3.31 -19.45 17.64
CA ASN A 168 -3.52 -19.34 19.08
C ASN A 168 -3.82 -17.91 19.53
N GLY A 169 -3.18 -16.91 18.91
CA GLY A 169 -3.31 -15.50 19.29
C GLY A 169 -4.59 -14.80 18.81
N ARG A 170 -5.14 -15.21 17.65
CA ARG A 170 -6.29 -14.54 17.02
C ARG A 170 -7.60 -14.62 17.80
N ASN A 171 -7.71 -15.51 18.79
CA ASN A 171 -8.88 -15.59 19.67
C ASN A 171 -8.99 -14.39 20.62
N SER A 172 -7.94 -13.58 20.73
CA SER A 172 -8.01 -12.32 21.48
C SER A 172 -8.67 -11.23 20.64
N PRO A 173 -9.72 -10.55 21.16
CA PRO A 173 -10.49 -9.56 20.41
C PRO A 173 -9.67 -8.34 19.97
N ASP A 174 -8.56 -8.04 20.66
CA ASP A 174 -7.66 -6.92 20.36
C ASP A 174 -6.36 -7.35 19.67
N TYR A 175 -6.32 -8.57 19.11
CA TYR A 175 -5.09 -9.10 18.53
C TYR A 175 -4.67 -8.32 17.28
N LYS A 176 -3.59 -7.53 17.41
CA LYS A 176 -2.96 -6.84 16.28
C LYS A 176 -1.75 -7.63 15.79
N PRO A 177 -1.58 -7.81 14.46
CA PRO A 177 -0.43 -8.53 13.92
C PRO A 177 0.92 -7.86 14.18
N SER A 178 0.95 -6.57 14.56
CA SER A 178 2.17 -5.94 15.07
C SER A 178 2.59 -6.49 16.42
N ASP A 179 1.63 -6.67 17.31
CA ASP A 179 1.85 -7.01 18.70
C ASP A 179 2.09 -8.51 18.81
N GLY A 180 1.32 -9.30 18.05
CA GLY A 180 1.56 -10.72 17.84
C GLY A 180 2.94 -11.05 17.28
N PHE A 181 3.49 -10.22 16.39
CA PHE A 181 4.86 -10.41 15.90
C PHE A 181 5.91 -10.16 17.00
N VAL A 182 5.70 -9.12 17.83
CA VAL A 182 6.60 -8.84 18.97
C VAL A 182 6.56 -10.00 19.97
N ASP A 183 5.38 -10.55 20.23
CA ASP A 183 5.20 -11.72 21.08
C ASP A 183 5.86 -12.97 20.49
N PHE A 184 5.64 -13.24 19.20
CA PHE A 184 6.27 -14.34 18.48
C PHE A 184 7.80 -14.29 18.57
N CYS A 185 8.39 -13.10 18.43
CA CYS A 185 9.83 -12.90 18.57
C CYS A 185 10.37 -13.25 19.96
N LYS A 186 9.55 -13.13 21.01
CA LYS A 186 9.94 -13.50 22.39
C LYS A 186 9.77 -14.98 22.64
N THR A 187 8.71 -15.58 22.10
CA THR A 187 8.34 -16.97 22.35
C THR A 187 9.17 -17.95 21.51
N ASN A 188 9.39 -17.65 20.22
CA ASN A 188 10.04 -18.56 19.26
C ASN A 188 11.46 -18.11 18.89
N THR A 189 12.26 -17.78 19.91
CA THR A 189 13.63 -17.27 19.71
C THR A 189 14.60 -18.27 19.08
N LYS A 190 14.40 -19.57 19.30
CA LYS A 190 15.28 -20.61 18.76
C LYS A 190 15.13 -20.73 17.25
N ASP A 191 13.91 -20.97 16.77
CA ASP A 191 13.61 -21.12 15.34
C ASP A 191 13.93 -19.85 14.56
N LEU A 192 13.77 -18.68 15.19
CA LEU A 192 14.19 -17.41 14.62
C LEU A 192 15.71 -17.30 14.46
N LYS A 193 16.50 -17.71 15.46
CA LYS A 193 17.96 -17.68 15.37
C LYS A 193 18.48 -18.62 14.29
N ASP A 194 17.92 -19.82 14.21
CA ASP A 194 18.31 -20.83 13.23
C ASP A 194 18.01 -20.33 11.81
N GLU A 195 16.84 -19.71 11.61
CA GLU A 195 16.48 -19.13 10.31
C GLU A 195 17.32 -17.89 9.97
N ILE A 196 17.62 -17.03 10.95
CA ILE A 196 18.49 -15.86 10.74
C ILE A 196 19.88 -16.31 10.32
N ALA A 197 20.46 -17.33 10.97
CA ALA A 197 21.77 -17.87 10.62
C ALA A 197 21.79 -18.37 9.16
N ARG A 198 20.78 -19.16 8.77
CA ARG A 198 20.65 -19.66 7.40
C ARG A 198 20.50 -18.53 6.36
N LEU A 199 19.76 -17.48 6.69
CA LEU A 199 19.58 -16.34 5.79
C LEU A 199 20.84 -15.46 5.68
N LEU A 200 21.61 -15.34 6.77
CA LEU A 200 22.92 -14.66 6.76
C LEU A 200 23.93 -15.39 5.86
N GLU A 201 23.93 -16.73 5.87
CA GLU A 201 24.75 -17.54 4.95
C GLU A 201 24.41 -17.29 3.47
N ASN A 202 23.21 -16.79 3.17
CA ASN A 202 22.78 -16.42 1.83
C ASN A 202 23.09 -14.95 1.47
N ASN A 203 23.96 -14.28 2.23
CA ASN A 203 24.37 -12.87 2.04
C ASN A 203 23.20 -11.87 2.14
N LEU A 204 22.15 -12.18 2.93
CA LEU A 204 21.13 -11.19 3.26
C LEU A 204 21.59 -10.32 4.42
N ASP A 205 21.25 -9.04 4.37
CA ASP A 205 21.50 -8.13 5.48
C ASP A 205 20.54 -8.39 6.65
N SER A 206 21.00 -8.15 7.88
CA SER A 206 20.19 -8.35 9.09
C SER A 206 18.89 -7.54 9.08
N SER A 207 18.91 -6.33 8.53
CA SER A 207 17.70 -5.49 8.40
C SER A 207 16.72 -6.03 7.35
N GLU A 208 17.23 -6.59 6.25
CA GLU A 208 16.45 -7.25 5.20
C GLU A 208 15.77 -8.53 5.74
N ILE A 209 16.51 -9.33 6.50
CA ILE A 209 16.00 -10.56 7.14
C ILE A 209 14.86 -10.22 8.11
N MET A 210 15.06 -9.26 9.01
CA MET A 210 14.04 -8.84 9.97
C MET A 210 12.79 -8.34 9.26
N SER A 211 12.95 -7.51 8.21
CA SER A 211 11.84 -7.00 7.41
C SER A 211 11.09 -8.11 6.68
N LYS A 212 11.81 -9.11 6.16
CA LYS A 212 11.24 -10.30 5.52
C LYS A 212 10.41 -11.12 6.50
N ILE A 213 10.95 -11.46 7.67
CA ILE A 213 10.24 -12.26 8.69
C ILE A 213 8.98 -11.51 9.16
N LYS A 214 9.11 -10.22 9.50
CA LYS A 214 7.97 -9.37 9.90
C LYS A 214 6.89 -9.29 8.84
N LYS A 215 7.25 -9.10 7.57
CA LYS A 215 6.31 -9.05 6.44
C LYS A 215 5.62 -10.40 6.25
N THR A 216 6.37 -11.49 6.35
CA THR A 216 5.87 -12.87 6.23
C THR A 216 4.82 -13.15 7.30
N TYR A 217 5.12 -12.83 8.56
CA TYR A 217 4.20 -13.00 9.67
C TYR A 217 2.90 -12.21 9.48
N LYS A 218 2.99 -10.91 9.16
CA LYS A 218 1.81 -10.06 8.95
C LYS A 218 0.96 -10.55 7.79
N ASN A 219 1.60 -10.91 6.67
CA ASN A 219 0.88 -11.42 5.49
C ASN A 219 0.13 -12.73 5.83
N ARG A 220 0.76 -13.64 6.58
CA ARG A 220 0.13 -14.87 7.05
C ARG A 220 -1.07 -14.61 7.94
N TYR A 221 -0.98 -13.63 8.85
CA TYR A 221 -2.11 -13.20 9.64
C TYR A 221 -3.27 -12.68 8.78
N PHE A 222 -3.00 -11.81 7.80
CA PHE A 222 -4.07 -11.31 6.92
C PHE A 222 -4.69 -12.42 6.07
N ILE A 223 -3.91 -13.42 5.66
CA ILE A 223 -4.43 -14.61 4.98
C ILE A 223 -5.32 -15.44 5.92
N SER A 224 -4.95 -15.60 7.20
CA SER A 224 -5.68 -16.44 8.15
C SER A 224 -6.98 -15.83 8.67
N ILE A 225 -7.18 -14.53 8.54
CA ILE A 225 -8.45 -13.85 8.85
C ILE A 225 -9.37 -13.71 7.63
N THR A 226 -8.83 -13.80 6.41
CA THR A 226 -9.59 -13.61 5.17
C THR A 226 -10.12 -14.94 4.61
N LYS A 227 -9.51 -16.06 5.01
CA LYS A 227 -9.98 -17.42 4.73
C LYS A 227 -11.03 -17.86 5.73
#